data_AF-A0A942DYW6-F1
#
_entry.id   AF-A0A942DYW6-F1
#
_cell.length_a   1.000
_cell.length_b   1.000
_cell.length_c   1.000
_cell.angle_alpha   90.00
_cell.angle_beta   90.00
_cell.angle_gamma   90.00
#
_symmetry.space_group_name_H-M   'P 1'
#
loop_
_entity.id
_entity.type
_entity.pdbx_description
1 polymer ?
#
loop_
_entity_poly.entity_id
_entity_poly.type
_entity_poly.pdbx_seq_one_letter_code
_entity_poly.pdbx_strand_id
1 'polypeptide(L)' 'MRFSGTFTPEQLDLLARVLDHHCSSHGIESALEKEDVARHLLSLYHARPGSAECLLDILEERLRPKAIA' A
#
# COMPACT_ATOMS: atom_id res chain seq x y z
N MET A 1 -21.07 0.66 -1.96
CA MET A 1 -20.35 -0.31 -2.80
C MET A 1 -19.93 -1.47 -1.91
N ARG A 2 -20.50 -2.66 -2.09
CA ARG A 2 -20.04 -3.89 -1.42
C ARG A 2 -19.07 -4.58 -2.38
N PHE A 3 -17.82 -4.76 -1.96
CA PHE A 3 -16.80 -5.41 -2.78
C PHE A 3 -16.60 -6.84 -2.30
N SER A 4 -16.83 -7.79 -3.20
CA SER A 4 -16.70 -9.23 -3.00
C SER A 4 -15.49 -9.72 -3.78
N GLY A 5 -14.30 -9.44 -3.27
CA GLY A 5 -13.06 -10.06 -3.69
C GLY A 5 -12.35 -10.55 -2.44
N THR A 6 -12.39 -11.86 -2.18
CA THR A 6 -11.62 -12.45 -1.08
C THR A 6 -10.17 -12.53 -1.52
N PHE A 7 -9.29 -11.86 -0.78
CA PHE A 7 -7.84 -12.05 -0.95
C PHE A 7 -7.46 -13.48 -0.57
N THR A 8 -6.57 -14.08 -1.35
CA THR A 8 -5.90 -15.30 -0.91
C THR A 8 -4.87 -14.96 0.18
N PRO A 9 -4.47 -15.93 1.03
CA PRO A 9 -3.42 -15.71 2.02
C PRO A 9 -2.14 -15.13 1.41
N GLU A 10 -1.74 -15.59 0.23
CA GLU A 10 -0.53 -15.13 -0.47
C GLU A 10 -0.65 -13.66 -0.89
N GLN A 11 -1.85 -13.22 -1.28
CA GLN A 11 -2.11 -11.82 -1.63
C GLN A 11 -2.08 -10.93 -0.39
N LEU A 12 -2.64 -11.40 0.74
CA LEU A 12 -2.57 -10.69 2.01
C LEU A 12 -1.12 -10.55 2.50
N ASP A 13 -0.33 -11.62 2.41
CA ASP A 13 1.09 -11.61 2.76
C ASP A 13 1.90 -10.64 1.89
N LEU A 14 1.63 -10.62 0.58
CA LEU A 14 2.23 -9.65 -0.34
C LEU A 14 1.91 -8.22 0.08
N LEU A 15 0.63 -7.91 0.30
CA LEU A 15 0.17 -6.57 0.67
C LEU A 15 0.73 -6.14 2.02
N ALA A 16 0.78 -7.04 2.99
CA ALA A 16 1.37 -6.78 4.31
C ALA A 16 2.85 -6.42 4.21
N ARG A 17 3.63 -7.16 3.40
CA ARG A 17 5.05 -6.87 3.18
C ARG A 17 5.28 -5.53 2.49
N VAL A 18 4.46 -5.20 1.49
CA VAL A 18 4.53 -3.91 0.79
C VAL A 18 4.22 -2.75 1.74
N LEU A 19 3.16 -2.89 2.54
CA LEU A 19 2.78 -1.89 3.54
C LEU A 19 3.90 -1.69 4.58
N ASP A 20 4.40 -2.78 5.14
CA ASP A 20 5.44 -2.76 6.17
C ASP A 20 6.75 -2.14 5.65
N HIS A 21 7.14 -2.50 4.42
CA HIS A 21 8.30 -1.92 3.76
C HIS A 21 8.15 -0.42 3.54
N HIS A 22 7.03 0.03 2.97
CA HIS A 22 6.81 1.45 2.72
C HIS A 22 6.76 2.24 4.04
N CYS A 23 6.01 1.77 5.03
CA CYS A 23 5.94 2.45 6.33
C CYS A 23 7.30 2.52 7.02
N SER A 24 8.09 1.44 6.98
CA SER A 24 9.43 1.42 7.58
C SER A 24 10.40 2.36 6.87
N SER A 25 10.39 2.37 5.53
CA SER A 25 11.27 3.23 4.71
C SER A 25 10.97 4.72 4.89
N HIS A 26 9.72 5.08 5.19
CA HIS A 26 9.29 6.47 5.42
C HIS A 26 9.17 6.85 6.90
N GLY A 27 9.54 5.96 7.83
CA GLY A 27 9.44 6.23 9.27
C GLY A 27 8.00 6.43 9.77
N ILE A 28 7.01 5.84 9.10
CA ILE A 28 5.60 5.95 9.46
C ILE A 28 5.32 5.01 10.64
N GLU A 29 5.19 5.57 11.83
CA GLU A 29 4.87 4.81 13.06
C GLU A 29 3.40 4.93 13.47
N SER A 30 2.73 6.02 13.06
CA SER A 30 1.33 6.30 13.40
C SER A 30 0.37 5.26 12.83
N ALA A 31 -0.48 4.70 13.69
CA ALA A 31 -1.51 3.74 13.26
C ALA A 31 -2.47 4.33 12.22
N LEU A 32 -2.81 5.61 12.34
CA LEU A 32 -3.69 6.31 11.41
C LEU A 32 -3.04 6.46 10.03
N GLU A 33 -1.75 6.81 9.98
CA GLU A 33 -1.02 6.94 8.71
C GLU A 33 -0.83 5.56 8.06
N LYS A 34 -0.51 4.53 8.85
CA LYS A 34 -0.44 3.14 8.37
C LYS A 34 -1.77 2.67 7.78
N GLU A 35 -2.90 3.00 8.41
CA GLU A 35 -4.23 2.67 7.87
C GLU A 35 -4.48 3.38 6.53
N ASP A 36 -4.08 4.64 6.42
CA ASP A 36 -4.26 5.39 5.17
C ASP A 36 -3.41 4.83 4.03
N VAL A 37 -2.14 4.49 4.29
CA VAL A 37 -1.27 3.79 3.32
C VAL A 37 -1.89 2.45 2.93
N ALA A 38 -2.39 1.66 3.89
CA ALA A 38 -3.03 0.38 3.63
C ALA A 38 -4.24 0.53 2.72
N ARG A 39 -5.07 1.56 2.94
CA ARG A 39 -6.24 1.85 2.10
C ARG A 39 -5.83 2.21 0.67
N HIS A 40 -4.78 3.02 0.51
CA HIS A 40 -4.23 3.36 -0.80
C HIS A 40 -3.67 2.12 -1.53
N LEU A 41 -2.94 1.27 -0.81
CA LEU A 41 -2.38 0.04 -1.33
C LEU A 41 -3.47 -0.96 -1.77
N LEU A 42 -4.54 -1.13 -0.97
CA LEU A 42 -5.66 -1.99 -1.35
C LEU A 42 -6.38 -1.47 -2.59
N SER A 43 -6.62 -0.17 -2.67
CA SER A 43 -7.22 0.49 -3.85
C SER A 43 -6.35 0.30 -5.09
N LEU A 44 -5.04 0.47 -4.94
CA LEU A 44 -4.05 0.24 -5.99
C LEU A 44 -4.09 -1.20 -6.49
N TYR A 45 -3.99 -2.16 -5.58
CA TYR A 45 -3.94 -3.58 -5.91
C TYR A 45 -5.21 -4.06 -6.62
N HIS A 46 -6.38 -3.55 -6.23
CA HIS A 46 -7.62 -3.84 -6.94
C HIS A 46 -7.67 -3.26 -8.34
N ALA A 47 -7.17 -2.03 -8.54
CA ALA A 47 -7.13 -1.41 -9.85
C ALA A 47 -6.12 -2.09 -10.78
N ARG A 48 -4.98 -2.52 -10.22
CA ARG A 48 -3.90 -3.15 -10.97
C ARG A 48 -3.12 -4.12 -10.07
N PRO A 49 -3.50 -5.40 -10.03
CA PRO A 49 -2.73 -6.42 -9.34
C PRO A 49 -1.31 -6.51 -9.94
N GLY A 50 -0.29 -6.69 -9.11
CA GLY A 50 1.10 -6.70 -9.54
C GLY A 50 2.05 -7.29 -8.50
N SER A 51 3.34 -7.31 -8.83
CA SER A 51 4.40 -7.69 -7.89
C SER A 51 4.58 -6.64 -6.79
N ALA A 52 5.24 -7.01 -5.70
CA ALA A 52 5.56 -6.09 -4.61
C ALA A 52 6.31 -4.85 -5.10
N GLU A 53 7.30 -5.02 -5.98
CA GLU A 53 8.09 -3.94 -6.57
C GLU A 53 7.20 -2.94 -7.33
N CYS A 54 6.28 -3.44 -8.16
CA CYS A 54 5.36 -2.59 -8.91
C CYS A 54 4.41 -1.82 -7.99
N LEU A 55 3.94 -2.45 -6.90
CA LEU A 55 3.06 -1.79 -5.93
C LEU A 55 3.81 -0.72 -5.13
N LEU A 56 5.07 -0.97 -4.78
CA LEU A 56 5.94 -0.01 -4.12
C LEU A 56 6.23 1.20 -5.01
N ASP A 57 6.63 1.00 -6.26
CA ASP A 57 6.92 2.09 -7.19
C ASP A 57 5.71 3.04 -7.33
N ILE A 58 4.50 2.49 -7.46
CA ILE A 58 3.29 3.31 -7.61
C ILE A 58 2.90 3.96 -6.28
N LEU A 59 3.11 3.28 -5.14
CA LEU A 59 2.91 3.90 -3.82
C LEU A 59 3.85 5.09 -3.63
N GLU A 60 5.13 4.95 -3.97
CA GLU A 60 6.11 6.04 -3.94
C GLU A 60 5.69 7.20 -4.85
N GLU A 61 5.22 6.94 -6.07
CA GLU A 61 4.74 7.99 -6.96
C GLU A 61 3.50 8.73 -6.43
N ARG A 62 2.57 8.00 -5.80
CA ARG A 62 1.28 8.55 -5.35
C ARG A 62 1.35 9.23 -3.99
N LEU A 63 2.10 8.63 -3.06
CA LEU A 63 2.22 9.07 -1.67
C LEU A 63 3.51 9.84 -1.42
N ARG A 64 4.32 10.08 -2.45
CA ARG A 64 5.46 11.01 -2.37
C ARG A 64 5.01 12.23 -1.59
N PRO A 65 5.60 12.52 -0.42
CA PRO A 65 5.34 13.78 0.23
C PRO A 65 5.68 14.82 -0.81
N LYS A 66 4.70 15.62 -1.23
CA LYS A 66 4.99 16.86 -1.96
C LYS A 66 5.91 17.61 -1.01
N ALA A 67 7.21 17.54 -1.27
CA ALA A 67 8.19 18.33 -0.57
C ALA A 67 7.65 19.75 -0.65
N ILE A 68 7.20 20.27 0.49
CA ILE A 68 6.67 21.62 0.59
C ILE A 68 7.89 22.48 0.28
N ALA A 69 7.95 22.97 -0.96
CA ALA A 69 8.90 23.98 -1.42
C ALA A 69 8.47 25.36 -0.89
#